data_AF-A0A0G0QCD4-F1
#
_entry.id   AF-A0A0G0QCD4-F1
#
_cell.length_a   1.000
_cell.length_b   1.000
_cell.length_c   1.000
_cell.angle_alpha   90.00
_cell.angle_beta   90.00
_cell.angle_gamma   90.00
#
_symmetry.space_group_name_H-M   'P 1'
#
loop_
_entity.id
_entity.type
_entity.pdbx_description
1 polymer ?
#
loop_
_entity_poly.entity_id
_entity_poly.type
_entity_poly.pdbx_seq_one_letter_code
_entity_poly.pdbx_strand_id
1 'polypeptide(L)'
;MTVMDLFRHGDVDGRKVGKLPDAIKQIHTKTIIRGEATGHHHTFNGQVLVYEPTAPQYIVVEGEKRQVQKYIHVLKTAQLTHQEHATIDVSSGTYAILQEQEFDPLEQQIREVMD
;
A
#
# COMPACT_ATOMS: atom_id res chain seq x y z
N MET A 1 5.78 -16.41 -12.48
CA MET A 1 5.79 -16.87 -11.07
C MET A 1 4.90 -15.92 -10.30
N THR A 2 3.67 -16.33 -10.03
CA THR A 2 2.63 -15.46 -9.47
C THR A 2 2.55 -15.75 -7.98
N VAL A 3 3.11 -14.86 -7.16
CA VAL A 3 2.90 -14.88 -5.71
C VAL A 3 1.76 -13.90 -5.41
N MET A 4 0.53 -14.43 -5.39
CA MET A 4 -0.72 -13.72 -5.11
C MET A 4 -0.92 -13.53 -3.59
N ASP A 5 0.03 -12.91 -2.91
CA ASP A 5 -0.27 -12.33 -1.60
C ASP A 5 -0.55 -10.84 -1.82
N LEU A 6 -1.84 -10.49 -1.77
CA LEU A 6 -2.31 -9.11 -1.78
C LEU A 6 -3.15 -8.86 -0.52
N PHE A 7 -3.14 -7.63 -0.03
CA PHE A 7 -4.10 -7.18 0.98
C PHE A 7 -4.71 -5.85 0.54
N ARG A 8 -5.97 -5.63 0.92
CA ARG A 8 -6.70 -4.38 0.69
C ARG A 8 -7.28 -3.87 2.00
N HIS A 9 -7.30 -2.57 2.19
CA HIS A 9 -7.83 -1.93 3.40
C HIS A 9 -8.19 -0.48 3.05
N GLY A 10 -9.48 -0.20 2.79
CA GLY A 10 -9.91 1.10 2.28
C GLY A 10 -9.19 1.49 0.98
N ASP A 11 -8.54 2.65 1.00
CA ASP A 11 -7.76 3.21 -0.11
C ASP A 11 -6.36 2.59 -0.31
N VAL A 12 -6.04 1.51 0.42
CA VAL A 12 -4.74 0.83 0.37
C VAL A 12 -4.83 -0.48 -0.41
N ASP A 13 -4.02 -0.62 -1.48
CA ASP A 13 -3.74 -1.89 -2.16
C ASP A 13 -2.26 -2.28 -1.95
N GLY A 14 -2.04 -3.34 -1.17
CA GLY A 14 -0.71 -3.89 -0.88
C GLY A 14 -0.38 -5.09 -1.75
N ARG A 15 0.63 -4.96 -2.61
CA ARG A 15 1.08 -6.03 -3.53
C ARG A 15 2.43 -6.59 -3.13
N LYS A 16 2.53 -7.89 -2.88
CA LYS A 16 3.82 -8.52 -2.53
C LYS A 16 4.81 -8.41 -3.69
N VAL A 17 6.03 -7.99 -3.38
CA VAL A 17 7.14 -7.87 -4.33
C VAL A 17 8.33 -8.71 -3.85
N GLY A 18 9.13 -9.20 -4.79
CA GLY A 18 10.23 -10.11 -4.45
C GLY A 18 11.37 -9.46 -3.63
N LYS A 19 11.60 -8.15 -3.82
CA LYS A 19 12.62 -7.39 -3.09
C LYS A 19 12.32 -5.90 -3.10
N LEU A 20 12.93 -5.17 -2.16
CA LEU A 20 12.95 -3.72 -2.15
C LEU A 20 13.79 -3.18 -3.33
N PRO A 21 13.40 -2.07 -3.98
CA PRO A 21 14.20 -1.41 -5.01
C PRO A 21 15.29 -0.52 -4.40
N ASP A 22 16.33 -0.19 -5.18
CA ASP A 22 17.49 0.59 -4.70
C ASP A 22 17.17 2.06 -4.40
N ALA A 23 16.24 2.66 -5.15
CA ALA A 23 15.90 4.09 -5.04
C ALA A 23 14.82 4.36 -3.98
N ILE A 24 15.07 3.95 -2.74
CA ILE A 24 14.14 4.13 -1.61
C ILE A 24 14.86 4.67 -0.38
N LYS A 25 14.11 5.34 0.51
CA LYS A 25 14.58 5.84 1.79
C LYS A 25 13.69 5.31 2.91
N GLN A 26 14.29 4.69 3.92
CA GLN A 26 13.55 4.25 5.11
C GLN A 26 13.06 5.48 5.90
N ILE A 27 11.81 5.42 6.36
CA ILE A 27 11.21 6.41 7.23
C ILE A 27 10.89 5.80 8.60
N HIS A 28 10.80 6.64 9.64
CA HIS A 28 10.55 6.18 11.01
C HIS A 28 9.07 5.95 11.34
N THR A 29 8.15 6.38 10.47
CA THR A 29 6.71 6.17 10.67
C THR A 29 6.28 4.80 10.15
N LYS A 30 5.27 4.23 10.79
CA LYS A 30 4.57 3.02 10.33
C LYS A 30 3.28 3.32 9.56
N THR A 31 2.99 4.60 9.35
CA THR A 31 1.87 5.08 8.55
C THR A 31 2.21 5.00 7.06
N ILE A 32 1.43 4.21 6.32
CA ILE A 32 1.67 3.94 4.90
C ILE A 32 0.90 4.91 4.00
N ILE A 33 -0.34 5.24 4.35
CA ILE A 33 -1.20 6.18 3.63
C ILE A 33 -1.93 7.02 4.69
N ARG A 34 -2.18 8.28 4.37
CA ARG A 34 -3.05 9.17 5.15
C ARG A 34 -4.32 9.34 4.33
N GLY A 35 -5.43 8.79 4.82
CA GLY A 35 -6.75 8.90 4.19
C GLY A 35 -7.48 10.15 4.68
N GLU A 36 -8.04 10.89 3.72
CA GLU A 36 -8.97 12.04 3.76
C GLU A 36 -8.76 13.24 4.69
N ALA A 37 -9.43 14.35 4.31
CA ALA A 37 -9.40 15.71 4.86
C ALA A 37 -9.59 15.83 6.39
N THR A 38 -9.94 14.74 7.06
CA THR A 38 -10.15 14.59 8.51
C THR A 38 -8.89 14.14 9.26
N GLY A 39 -7.87 13.60 8.57
CA GLY A 39 -6.59 13.18 9.16
C GLY A 39 -6.50 11.69 9.53
N HIS A 40 -7.36 10.84 8.97
CA HIS A 40 -7.30 9.39 9.17
C HIS A 40 -6.09 8.76 8.49
N HIS A 41 -5.71 7.55 8.92
CA HIS A 41 -4.48 6.95 8.44
C HIS A 41 -4.41 5.44 8.54
N HIS A 42 -3.77 4.86 7.54
CA HIS A 42 -3.41 3.45 7.51
C HIS A 42 -2.07 3.27 8.20
N THR A 43 -2.09 2.67 9.39
CA THR A 43 -0.89 2.48 10.21
C THR A 43 -0.71 1.04 10.64
N PHE A 44 0.53 0.55 10.54
CA PHE A 44 0.90 -0.78 11.00
C PHE A 44 1.25 -0.83 12.49
N ASN A 45 0.69 -1.82 13.18
CA ASN A 45 1.10 -2.27 14.51
C ASN A 45 1.86 -3.59 14.39
N GLY A 46 3.18 -3.54 14.64
CA GLY A 46 4.07 -4.70 14.52
C GLY A 46 5.49 -4.33 14.11
N GLN A 47 6.27 -5.34 13.71
CA GLN A 47 7.62 -5.16 13.19
C GLN A 47 7.58 -4.92 11.68
N VAL A 48 7.38 -3.66 11.30
CA VAL A 48 7.29 -3.22 9.91
C VAL A 48 8.27 -2.08 9.68
N LEU A 49 9.05 -2.20 8.61
CA LEU A 49 9.90 -1.13 8.07
C LEU A 49 9.15 -0.48 6.91
N VAL A 50 9.13 0.85 6.86
CA VAL A 50 8.46 1.62 5.80
C VAL A 50 9.49 2.42 5.03
N TYR A 51 9.32 2.47 3.71
CA TYR A 51 10.23 3.15 2.80
C TYR A 51 9.46 4.03 1.81
N GLU A 52 9.98 5.22 1.55
CA GLU A 52 9.50 6.11 0.49
C GLU A 52 10.39 6.01 -0.74
N PRO A 53 9.81 5.93 -1.95
CA PRO A 53 10.56 6.07 -3.19
C PRO A 53 11.28 7.43 -3.24
N THR A 54 12.55 7.46 -3.63
CA THR A 54 13.32 8.71 -3.83
C THR A 54 13.11 9.32 -5.22
N ALA A 55 12.44 8.59 -6.10
CA ALA A 55 11.98 9.01 -7.42
C ALA A 55 10.67 8.26 -7.74
N PRO A 56 9.85 8.72 -8.72
CA PRO A 56 8.65 8.00 -9.14
C PRO A 56 8.96 6.56 -9.53
N GLN A 57 8.26 5.60 -8.92
CA GLN A 57 8.38 4.18 -9.23
C GLN A 57 7.02 3.59 -9.55
N TYR A 58 7.00 2.59 -10.42
CA TYR A 58 5.78 1.98 -10.92
C TYR A 58 5.90 0.45 -10.91
N ILE A 59 4.79 -0.23 -10.63
CA ILE A 59 4.64 -1.66 -10.86
C ILE A 59 3.51 -1.92 -11.84
N VAL A 60 3.55 -3.06 -12.52
CA VAL A 60 2.48 -3.47 -13.44
C VAL A 60 1.47 -4.30 -12.65
N VAL A 61 0.24 -3.80 -12.57
CA VAL A 61 -0.90 -4.51 -11.99
C VAL A 61 -1.94 -4.66 -13.09
N GLU A 62 -2.33 -5.89 -13.39
CA GLU A 62 -3.37 -6.19 -14.40
C GLU A 62 -3.12 -5.56 -15.79
N GLY A 63 -1.86 -5.36 -16.15
CA GLY A 63 -1.46 -4.76 -17.44
C GLY A 63 -1.27 -3.24 -17.40
N GLU A 64 -1.58 -2.58 -16.28
CA GLU A 64 -1.44 -1.14 -16.12
C GLU A 64 -0.29 -0.76 -15.20
N LYS A 65 0.38 0.36 -15.51
CA LYS A 65 1.42 0.92 -14.65
C LYS A 65 0.78 1.69 -13.51
N ARG A 66 0.94 1.21 -12.28
CA ARG A 66 0.47 1.85 -11.06
C ARG A 66 1.65 2.44 -10.31
N GLN A 67 1.53 3.70 -9.89
CA GLN A 67 2.55 4.38 -9.12
C GLN A 67 2.62 3.80 -7.71
N VAL A 68 3.83 3.49 -7.25
CA VAL A 68 4.07 3.04 -5.87
C VAL A 68 4.15 4.25 -4.96
N GLN A 69 3.31 4.26 -3.93
CA GLN A 69 3.31 5.31 -2.91
C GLN A 69 4.41 5.04 -1.88
N LYS A 70 4.49 3.79 -1.38
CA LYS A 70 5.50 3.36 -0.42
C LYS A 70 5.87 1.90 -0.61
N TYR A 71 6.98 1.49 -0.02
CA TYR A 71 7.28 0.08 0.20
C TYR A 71 7.26 -0.24 1.68
N ILE A 72 6.88 -1.47 2.01
CA ILE A 72 7.00 -1.99 3.37
C ILE A 72 7.74 -3.32 3.38
N HIS A 73 8.43 -3.57 4.49
CA HIS A 73 8.97 -4.88 4.82
C HIS A 73 8.42 -5.33 6.17
N VAL A 74 7.55 -6.33 6.14
CA VAL A 74 6.89 -6.92 7.30
C VAL A 74 7.75 -8.09 7.79
N LEU A 75 8.41 -7.92 8.94
CA LEU A 75 9.35 -8.92 9.49
C LEU A 75 8.61 -10.12 10.10
N LYS A 76 7.45 -9.86 10.71
CA LYS A 76 6.52 -10.83 11.30
C LYS A 76 5.10 -10.33 11.05
N THR A 77 4.11 -11.21 11.11
CA THR A 77 2.69 -10.84 10.96
C THR A 77 2.39 -9.57 11.75
N ALA A 78 1.84 -8.57 11.06
CA ALA A 78 1.58 -7.25 11.60
C ALA A 78 0.15 -6.84 11.29
N GLN A 79 -0.44 -6.05 12.17
CA GLN A 79 -1.81 -5.59 12.00
C GLN A 79 -1.84 -4.25 11.28
N LEU A 80 -2.64 -4.13 10.23
CA LEU A 80 -2.95 -2.85 9.61
C LEU A 80 -4.27 -2.33 10.18
N THR A 81 -4.24 -1.12 10.72
CA THR A 81 -5.40 -0.48 11.35
C THR A 81 -5.75 0.83 10.65
N HIS A 82 -7.04 1.10 10.54
CA HIS A 82 -7.64 2.38 10.17
C HIS A 82 -8.71 2.73 11.22
N GLN A 83 -9.09 4.00 11.30
CA GLN A 83 -10.12 4.47 12.22
C GLN A 83 -11.52 3.94 11.86
N GLU A 84 -11.77 3.67 10.58
CA GLU A 84 -13.10 3.32 10.06
C GLU A 84 -13.21 1.86 9.62
N HIS A 85 -12.08 1.21 9.36
CA HIS A 85 -12.05 -0.17 8.87
C HIS A 85 -11.66 -1.17 9.96
N ALA A 86 -12.13 -2.40 9.80
CA ALA A 86 -11.71 -3.51 10.64
C ALA A 86 -10.22 -3.81 10.43
N THR A 87 -9.48 -3.92 11.53
CA THR A 87 -8.07 -4.34 11.53
C THR A 87 -7.88 -5.64 10.76
N ILE A 88 -6.84 -5.69 9.92
CA ILE A 88 -6.44 -6.91 9.20
C ILE A 88 -5.03 -7.36 9.60
N ASP A 89 -4.79 -8.67 9.54
CA ASP A 89 -3.45 -9.23 9.68
C ASP A 89 -2.75 -9.31 8.32
N VAL A 90 -1.54 -8.76 8.25
CA VAL A 90 -0.66 -8.81 7.08
C VAL A 90 0.52 -9.72 7.39
N SER A 91 0.70 -10.74 6.56
CA SER A 91 1.78 -11.73 6.69
C SER A 91 3.16 -11.11 6.42
N SER A 92 4.22 -11.81 6.82
CA SER A 92 5.59 -11.38 6.54
C SER A 92 5.89 -11.35 5.03
N GLY A 93 6.68 -10.37 4.62
CA GLY A 93 7.01 -10.15 3.22
C GLY A 93 7.35 -8.69 2.91
N THR A 94 7.72 -8.47 1.66
CA THR A 94 7.94 -7.12 1.13
C THR A 94 6.77 -6.77 0.23
N TYR A 95 6.22 -5.57 0.39
CA TYR A 95 5.05 -5.13 -0.37
C TYR A 95 5.28 -3.75 -0.97
N ALA A 96 4.79 -3.55 -2.18
CA ALA A 96 4.54 -2.24 -2.75
C ALA A 96 3.13 -1.80 -2.33
N ILE A 97 3.04 -0.57 -1.81
CA ILE A 97 1.78 0.05 -1.42
C ILE A 97 1.33 0.97 -2.55
N LEU A 98 0.14 0.68 -3.06
CA LEU A 98 -0.56 1.46 -4.07
C LEU A 98 -1.75 2.14 -3.41
N GLN A 99 -2.15 3.26 -4.00
CA GLN A 99 -3.47 3.82 -3.73
C GLN A 99 -4.50 3.06 -4.56
N GLU A 100 -5.59 2.69 -3.92
CA GLU A 100 -6.70 2.02 -4.57
C GLU A 100 -7.37 2.95 -5.59
N GLN A 101 -7.86 2.38 -6.69
CA GLN A 101 -8.58 3.13 -7.72
C GLN A 101 -9.88 2.41 -8.04
N GLU A 102 -10.96 3.18 -8.15
CA GLU A 102 -12.25 2.72 -8.62
C GLU A 102 -12.43 3.19 -10.06
N PHE A 103 -12.93 2.27 -10.90
CA PHE A 103 -13.35 2.63 -12.24
C PHE A 103 -14.78 3.12 -12.17
N ASP A 104 -15.01 4.39 -12.50
CA ASP A 104 -16.36 4.95 -12.67
C ASP A 104 -16.87 4.55 -14.07
N PRO A 105 -17.82 3.60 -14.18
CA PRO A 105 -18.30 3.13 -15.47
C PRO A 105 -19.21 4.15 -16.17
N LEU A 106 -19.74 5.15 -15.44
CA LEU A 106 -20.60 6.18 -16.00
C LEU A 106 -19.76 7.23 -16.73
N GLU A 107 -18.62 7.61 -16.14
CA GLU A 107 -17.70 8.56 -16.74
C GLU A 107 -16.55 7.91 -17.54
N GLN A 108 -16.48 6.58 -17.54
CA GLN A 108 -15.39 5.81 -18.16
C GLN A 108 -14.00 6.27 -17.70
N GLN A 109 -13.88 6.69 -16.44
CA GLN A 109 -12.66 7.25 -15.88
C GLN A 109 -12.19 6.43 -14.67
N ILE A 110 -10.88 6.21 -14.59
CA ILE A 110 -10.24 5.68 -13.38
C ILE A 110 -10.11 6.83 -12.38
N ARG A 111 -10.72 6.68 -11.21
CA ARG A 111 -10.61 7.60 -10.08
C ARG A 111 -9.87 6.92 -8.94
N GLU A 112 -9.13 7.70 -8.16
CA GLU A 112 -8.61 7.19 -6.90
C GLU A 112 -9.78 6.94 -5.95
N VAL A 113 -9.79 5.79 -5.27
CA VAL A 113 -10.80 5.55 -4.23
C VAL A 113 -10.42 6.45 -3.07
N MET A 114 -11.34 7.35 -2.76
CA MET A 114 -11.36 8.10 -1.51
C MET A 114 -12.32 7.34 -0.60
N ASP A 115 -11.84 6.96 0.58
CA ASP A 115 -12.62 6.25 1.61
C ASP A 115 -13.70 7.15 2.22
#